data_AF-A0A3D3WD56-F1
#
_entry.id   AF-A0A3D3WD56-F1
#
_cell.length_a   1.000
_cell.length_b   1.000
_cell.length_c   1.000
_cell.angle_alpha   90.00
_cell.angle_beta   90.00
_cell.angle_gamma   90.00
#
_symmetry.space_group_name_H-M   'P 1'
#
loop_
_entity.id
_entity.type
_entity.pdbx_description
1 polymer ?
#
loop_
_entity_poly.entity_id
_entity_poly.type
_entity_poly.pdbx_seq_one_letter_code
_entity_poly.pdbx_strand_id
1 'polypeptide(L)' 'TIAMTGESGGKLASHADILIAVPSPSTMHIQESHIALGHAMTAMVEDLMA' A
#
# COMPACT_ATOMS: atom_id res chain seq x y z
N THR A 1 7.39 10.09 1.27
CA THR A 1 6.03 9.76 0.81
C THR A 1 5.92 8.27 0.58
N ILE A 2 4.82 7.67 1.04
CA ILE A 2 4.51 6.24 0.79
C ILE A 2 3.38 6.21 -0.22
N ALA A 3 3.51 5.43 -1.29
CA ALA A 3 2.48 5.24 -2.30
C ALA A 3 2.01 3.78 -2.33
N MET A 4 0.69 3.59 -2.42
CA MET A 4 0.05 2.29 -2.57
C MET A 4 -0.60 2.23 -3.95
N THR A 5 -0.23 1.24 -4.75
CA THR A 5 -0.62 1.15 -6.17
C THR A 5 -0.97 -0.29 -6.56
N GLY A 6 -1.39 -0.46 -7.82
CA GLY A 6 -1.31 -1.75 -8.51
C GLY A 6 0.11 -2.07 -8.98
N GLU A 7 0.23 -3.18 -9.71
CA GLU A 7 1.51 -3.86 -10.02
C GLU A 7 2.58 -2.96 -10.65
N SER A 8 2.21 -2.10 -11.59
CA SER A 8 3.18 -1.29 -12.32
C SER A 8 3.65 -0.04 -11.57
N GLY A 9 2.99 0.35 -10.48
CA GLY A 9 3.24 1.63 -9.80
C GLY A 9 2.81 2.89 -10.58
N GLY A 10 2.66 2.79 -11.91
CA GLY A 10 2.30 3.89 -12.79
C GLY A 10 3.23 5.10 -12.65
N LYS A 11 2.69 6.29 -12.94
CA LYS A 11 3.43 7.55 -12.77
C LYS A 11 3.78 7.87 -11.32
N LEU A 12 3.07 7.25 -10.37
CA LEU A 12 3.24 7.54 -8.95
C LEU A 12 4.52 6.92 -8.38
N ALA A 13 5.00 5.82 -8.97
CA ALA A 13 6.24 5.14 -8.57
C ALA A 13 7.44 6.08 -8.48
N SER A 14 7.61 7.00 -9.43
CA SER A 14 8.74 7.93 -9.46
C SER A 14 8.65 9.10 -8.47
N HIS A 15 7.53 9.21 -7.75
CA HIS A 15 7.25 10.29 -6.79
C HIS A 15 7.17 9.78 -5.34
N ALA A 16 7.38 8.48 -5.13
CA ALA A 16 7.27 7.83 -3.83
C ALA A 16 8.65 7.46 -3.30
N ASP A 17 8.92 7.79 -2.03
CA ASP A 17 10.12 7.29 -1.32
C ASP A 17 10.00 5.79 -1.03
N ILE A 18 8.76 5.32 -0.80
CA ILE A 18 8.42 3.91 -0.62
C ILE A 18 7.21 3.59 -1.48
N LEU A 19 7.34 2.59 -2.34
CA LEU A 19 6.26 2.09 -3.19
C LEU A 19 5.79 0.72 -2.72
N ILE A 20 4.48 0.60 -2.49
CA ILE A 20 3.81 -0.65 -2.20
C ILE A 20 2.91 -1.00 -3.39
N ALA A 21 3.45 -1.77 -4.32
CA ALA A 21 2.76 -2.20 -5.53
C ALA A 21 2.13 -3.58 -5.31
N VAL A 22 0.80 -3.64 -5.33
CA VAL A 22 0.07 -4.91 -5.23
C VAL A 22 0.20 -5.65 -6.56
N PRO A 23 0.72 -6.90 -6.60
CA PRO A 23 0.96 -7.65 -7.82
C PRO A 23 -0.35 -8.27 -8.35
N SER A 24 -1.29 -7.40 -8.75
CA SER A 24 -2.55 -7.81 -9.36
C SER A 24 -2.95 -6.85 -10.46
N PRO A 25 -3.52 -7.35 -11.57
CA PRO A 25 -4.13 -6.50 -12.59
C PRO A 25 -5.59 -6.12 -12.25
N SER A 26 -6.18 -6.71 -11.20
CA SER A 26 -7.57 -6.47 -10.80
C SER A 26 -7.66 -5.37 -9.77
N THR A 27 -8.36 -4.28 -10.11
CA THR A 27 -8.62 -3.16 -9.18
C THR A 27 -9.25 -3.64 -7.87
N MET A 28 -10.15 -4.63 -7.90
CA MET A 28 -10.78 -5.13 -6.68
C MET A 28 -9.77 -5.74 -5.72
N HIS A 29 -8.87 -6.59 -6.21
CA HIS A 29 -7.82 -7.20 -5.39
C HIS A 29 -6.79 -6.16 -4.89
N ILE A 30 -6.47 -5.17 -5.73
CA ILE A 30 -5.59 -4.06 -5.33
C ILE A 30 -6.21 -3.32 -4.14
N GLN A 31 -7.48 -2.95 -4.23
CA GLN A 31 -8.18 -2.21 -3.17
C GLN A 31 -8.35 -3.03 -1.89
N GLU A 32 -8.70 -4.31 -2.00
CA GLU A 32 -8.79 -5.22 -0.83
C GLU A 32 -7.43 -5.32 -0.11
N SER A 33 -6.34 -5.46 -0.86
CA SER A 33 -4.99 -5.51 -0.31
C SER A 33 -4.62 -4.18 0.37
N HIS A 34 -5.01 -3.05 -0.23
CA HIS A 34 -4.77 -1.73 0.36
C HIS A 34 -5.51 -1.53 1.68
N ILE A 35 -6.76 -1.98 1.79
CA ILE A 35 -7.55 -1.92 3.03
C ILE A 35 -6.88 -2.78 4.11
N ALA A 36 -6.54 -4.03 3.79
CA ALA A 36 -5.89 -4.93 4.74
C ALA A 36 -4.55 -4.38 5.23
N LEU A 37 -3.73 -3.83 4.33
CA LEU A 37 -2.46 -3.23 4.68
C LEU A 37 -2.61 -1.97 5.53
N GLY A 38 -3.61 -1.13 5.23
CA GLY A 38 -3.93 0.03 6.06
C GLY A 38 -4.23 -0.36 7.50
N HIS A 39 -5.02 -1.42 7.70
CA HIS A 39 -5.29 -1.95 9.04
C HIS A 39 -4.04 -2.50 9.72
N ALA A 40 -3.19 -3.24 9.00
CA ALA A 40 -1.93 -3.77 9.53
C ALA A 40 -0.99 -2.63 9.96
N MET A 41 -0.87 -1.57 9.15
CA MET A 41 -0.06 -0.38 9.49
C MET A 41 -0.57 0.30 10.75
N THR A 42 -1.88 0.50 10.88
CA THR A 42 -2.47 1.10 12.09
C THR A 42 -2.15 0.25 13.32
N ALA A 43 -2.39 -1.06 13.27
CA ALA A 43 -2.09 -1.97 14.38
C ALA A 43 -0.60 -1.94 14.76
N MET A 44 0.30 -1.95 13.79
CA MET A 44 1.75 -1.84 14.05
C MET A 44 2.14 -0.52 14.72
N VAL A 45 1.52 0.59 14.35
CA VAL A 45 1.78 1.89 14.97
C VAL A 45 1.25 1.90 16.41
N GLU A 46 0.06 1.34 16.65
CA GLU A 46 -0.50 1.20 17.99
C GLU A 46 0.42 0.37 18.90
N ASP A 47 0.89 -0.79 18.42
CA ASP A 47 1.82 -1.66 19.15
C ASP A 47 3.17 -0.98 19.43
N LEU A 48 3.65 -0.14 18.51
CA LEU A 48 4.91 0.60 18.68
C LEU A 48 4.80 1.75 19.71
N MET A 49 3.59 2.28 19.91
CA MET A 49 3.33 3.38 20.84
C MET A 49 2.92 2.92 22.25
N ALA A 50 2.70 1.62 22.44
CA ALA A 50 2.44 0.98 23.72
C ALA A 50 3.74 0.76 24.53
#